data_AF-A0A0Q4FJ07-F1
#
_entry.id   AF-A0A0Q4FJ07-F1
#
_cell.length_a   1.000
_cell.length_b   1.000
_cell.length_c   1.000
_cell.angle_alpha   90.00
_cell.angle_beta   90.00
_cell.angle_gamma   90.00
#
_symmetry.space_group_name_H-M   'P 1'
#
loop_
_entity.id
_entity.type
_entity.pdbx_description
1 polymer ?
#
loop_
_entity_poly.entity_id
_entity_poly.type
_entity_poly.pdbx_seq_one_letter_code
_entity_poly.pdbx_strand_id
1 'polypeptide(L)'
;MVRYLALATAAALALVPAIATAAGAGHPDEVRVVLKFVKRDGAGGAGGAGGAGGAGGASVRFDPASCKTCRIVDEPLFNADNARETAIALQVPRRRSIELAFEARPATVRRVLLESGELPFRTAGNRIVVALPPLAQDAITAAEVATHIVEPGMVLRFEHADPARRAGAYAAGPFPYLQRRAADVLEFAQRQVVRTLGLGEAAVRRGWGTIQIMGFDTNAPHRHVDAPPHAHMHLRWPGDTGTQIGHYYIDGNGLLSHNLAGVKGMDVPERRFGRGATFATIAPDGATAYTHRITEQGWLEIGDGRGRTCLIRPAAADGFAGGAIVGCPGVDEQRITVVDDLSDGVLTVTTGDIVETFRYATDSGLLLSPTMVPPSAPSVPPPQTEAAAGEIVRPY
;
A
#
# COMPACT_ATOMS: atom_id res chain seq x y z
N MET A 1 -41.84 -39.25 34.22
CA MET A 1 -42.85 -39.01 33.17
C MET A 1 -42.16 -38.30 32.01
N VAL A 2 -42.13 -38.96 30.84
CA VAL A 2 -42.04 -38.42 29.46
C VAL A 2 -40.83 -37.49 29.16
N ARG A 3 -39.65 -37.95 28.73
CA ARG A 3 -39.25 -38.45 27.37
C ARG A 3 -39.72 -37.59 26.20
N TYR A 4 -38.80 -36.85 25.55
CA TYR A 4 -38.58 -36.74 24.09
C TYR A 4 -37.21 -36.05 23.89
N LEU A 5 -36.44 -36.22 22.83
CA LEU A 5 -36.09 -37.32 21.93
C LEU A 5 -34.91 -36.74 21.13
N ALA A 6 -33.89 -37.55 20.87
CA ALA A 6 -32.73 -37.16 20.10
C ALA A 6 -33.06 -36.79 18.64
N LEU A 7 -32.25 -35.92 18.04
CA LEU A 7 -31.93 -36.01 16.62
C LEU A 7 -30.53 -35.44 16.38
N ALA A 8 -29.61 -36.36 16.14
CA ALA A 8 -28.34 -36.12 15.50
C ALA A 8 -28.59 -35.67 14.06
N THR A 9 -27.82 -34.70 13.58
CA THR A 9 -27.53 -34.57 12.15
C THR A 9 -26.07 -34.18 12.01
N ALA A 10 -25.25 -35.18 11.70
CA ALA A 10 -23.99 -34.98 11.00
C ALA A 10 -24.33 -34.57 9.56
N ALA A 11 -23.82 -33.43 9.10
CA ALA A 11 -23.88 -33.06 7.70
C ALA A 11 -22.59 -32.31 7.31
N ALA A 12 -21.72 -33.07 6.64
CA ALA A 12 -20.81 -32.68 5.58
C ALA A 12 -19.93 -31.42 5.75
N LEU A 13 -18.64 -31.70 5.97
CA LEU A 13 -17.56 -30.94 5.32
C LEU A 13 -17.91 -30.78 3.82
N ALA A 14 -18.37 -29.61 3.44
CA ALA A 14 -18.41 -29.18 2.06
C ALA A 14 -17.29 -28.15 1.88
N LEU A 15 -16.13 -28.63 1.43
CA LEU A 15 -15.16 -27.79 0.73
C LEU A 15 -15.87 -27.24 -0.52
N VAL A 16 -16.22 -25.96 -0.47
CA VAL A 16 -16.75 -25.21 -1.62
C VAL A 16 -15.82 -24.01 -1.81
N PRO A 17 -15.38 -23.73 -3.04
CA PRO A 17 -14.14 -23.04 -3.30
C PRO A 17 -14.25 -21.56 -2.97
N ALA A 18 -13.13 -20.99 -2.51
CA ALA A 18 -12.90 -19.57 -2.54
C ALA A 18 -13.17 -19.06 -3.96
N ILE A 19 -14.23 -18.27 -4.14
CA ILE A 19 -14.46 -17.55 -5.37
C ILE A 19 -13.45 -16.41 -5.36
N ALA A 20 -12.29 -16.71 -5.96
CA ALA A 20 -11.37 -15.70 -6.41
C ALA A 20 -12.18 -14.69 -7.24
N THR A 21 -12.01 -13.41 -6.93
CA THR A 21 -12.23 -12.33 -7.89
C THR A 21 -11.64 -12.77 -9.22
N ALA A 22 -12.34 -12.49 -10.32
CA ALA A 22 -11.96 -12.92 -11.66
C ALA A 22 -10.56 -12.42 -12.04
N ALA A 23 -9.54 -13.14 -11.58
CA ALA A 23 -8.24 -13.21 -12.20
C ALA A 23 -8.52 -13.77 -13.59
N GLY A 24 -8.29 -12.95 -14.62
CA GLY A 24 -8.44 -13.39 -16.01
C GLY A 24 -7.80 -14.75 -16.15
N ALA A 25 -8.55 -15.72 -16.69
CA ALA A 25 -8.23 -17.14 -16.73
C ALA A 25 -6.75 -17.39 -17.11
N GLY A 26 -5.88 -17.39 -16.11
CA GLY A 26 -4.49 -17.78 -16.25
C GLY A 26 -4.46 -19.29 -16.35
N HIS A 27 -3.58 -19.83 -17.19
CA HIS A 27 -3.30 -21.25 -17.09
C HIS A 27 -2.85 -21.54 -15.65
N PRO A 28 -3.33 -22.64 -15.02
CA PRO A 28 -3.05 -22.94 -13.61
C PRO A 28 -1.55 -23.05 -13.27
N ASP A 29 -0.73 -23.19 -14.31
CA ASP A 29 0.72 -23.31 -14.29
C ASP A 29 1.48 -22.00 -14.58
N GLU A 30 0.79 -20.87 -14.66
CA GLU A 30 1.38 -19.55 -14.90
C GLU A 30 1.03 -18.57 -13.77
N VAL A 31 1.90 -17.59 -13.57
CA VAL A 31 1.68 -16.46 -12.66
C VAL A 31 2.11 -15.18 -13.34
N ARG A 32 1.47 -14.08 -12.97
CA ARG A 32 1.78 -12.75 -13.45
C ARG A 32 2.89 -12.15 -12.60
N VAL A 33 3.89 -11.57 -13.24
CA VAL A 33 4.96 -10.81 -12.60
C VAL A 33 5.06 -9.43 -13.20
N VAL A 34 5.27 -8.40 -12.38
CA VAL A 34 5.68 -7.07 -12.81
C VAL A 34 7.11 -6.84 -12.33
N LEU A 35 8.02 -6.59 -13.28
CA LEU A 35 9.40 -6.22 -12.99
C LEU A 35 9.59 -4.73 -13.23
N LYS A 36 10.11 -4.02 -12.23
CA LYS A 36 10.44 -2.58 -12.34
C LYS A 36 11.94 -2.40 -12.51
N PHE A 37 12.34 -1.86 -13.64
CA PHE A 37 13.72 -1.51 -13.98
C PHE A 37 13.95 -0.04 -13.64
N VAL A 38 14.62 0.20 -12.53
CA VAL A 38 14.92 1.55 -12.06
C VAL A 38 16.08 2.11 -12.89
N LYS A 39 15.90 3.31 -13.44
CA LYS A 39 16.90 4.00 -14.27
C LYS A 39 17.88 4.76 -13.40
N ARG A 40 19.13 4.91 -13.87
CA ARG A 40 20.10 5.84 -13.28
C ARG A 40 19.69 7.27 -13.61
N ASP A 41 20.03 8.21 -12.73
CA ASP A 41 19.76 9.63 -12.94
C ASP A 41 20.35 10.12 -14.26
N GLY A 42 19.59 10.94 -14.99
CA GLY A 42 19.96 11.44 -16.32
C GLY A 42 19.87 10.41 -17.46
N ALA A 43 19.52 9.15 -17.19
CA ALA A 43 19.38 8.12 -18.23
C ALA A 43 17.98 8.07 -18.88
N GLY A 44 16.98 8.62 -18.21
CA GLY A 44 15.75 9.11 -18.84
C GLY A 44 16.08 10.47 -19.44
N GLY A 45 16.21 10.56 -20.77
CA GLY A 45 16.62 11.80 -21.43
C GLY A 45 15.79 13.00 -20.96
N ALA A 46 16.42 14.18 -20.95
CA ALA A 46 15.81 15.45 -20.58
C ALA A 46 14.64 15.80 -21.52
N GLY A 47 13.47 15.20 -21.28
CA GLY A 47 12.19 15.64 -21.80
C GLY A 47 11.58 16.57 -20.76
N GLY A 48 11.58 17.86 -21.03
CA GLY A 48 11.09 18.90 -20.12
C GLY A 48 9.70 18.61 -19.57
N ALA A 49 9.48 19.05 -18.33
CA ALA A 49 8.17 19.12 -17.71
C ALA A 49 7.19 19.86 -18.66
N GLY A 50 6.23 19.14 -19.25
CA GLY A 50 5.17 19.78 -20.04
C GLY A 50 4.55 19.01 -21.21
N GLY A 51 4.94 17.77 -21.52
CA GLY A 51 4.39 17.05 -22.67
C GLY A 51 3.92 15.64 -22.34
N ALA A 52 2.61 15.40 -22.40
CA ALA A 52 2.07 14.05 -22.56
C ALA A 52 2.63 13.44 -23.86
N GLY A 53 3.35 12.33 -23.76
CA GLY A 53 3.80 11.54 -24.92
C GLY A 53 5.28 11.65 -25.35
N GLY A 54 6.20 12.03 -24.45
CA GLY A 54 7.63 12.13 -24.78
C GLY A 54 8.42 10.82 -24.65
N ALA A 55 8.57 10.08 -25.76
CA ALA A 55 9.60 9.05 -25.92
C ALA A 55 11.01 9.65 -25.79
N GLY A 56 11.88 9.08 -24.94
CA GLY A 56 13.26 9.58 -24.84
C GLY A 56 14.20 8.97 -23.78
N GLY A 57 13.74 8.03 -22.96
CA GLY A 57 14.62 7.25 -22.07
C GLY A 57 15.13 5.96 -22.72
N ALA A 58 16.21 5.37 -22.19
CA ALA A 58 16.53 3.98 -22.51
C ALA A 58 15.38 3.06 -22.05
N SER A 59 14.50 2.65 -22.95
CA SER A 59 13.44 1.69 -22.65
C SER A 59 14.03 0.30 -22.44
N VAL A 60 13.56 -0.42 -21.42
CA VAL A 60 13.84 -1.85 -21.27
C VAL A 60 12.78 -2.65 -22.05
N ARG A 61 13.19 -3.70 -22.77
CA ARG A 61 12.28 -4.57 -23.53
C ARG A 61 12.57 -6.03 -23.26
N PHE A 62 11.56 -6.84 -23.02
CA PHE A 62 11.73 -8.28 -22.79
C PHE A 62 12.22 -8.99 -24.06
N ASP A 63 13.23 -9.86 -23.94
CA ASP A 63 13.69 -10.74 -25.01
C ASP A 63 12.98 -12.11 -24.90
N PRO A 64 12.01 -12.41 -25.78
CA PRO A 64 11.26 -13.67 -25.73
C PRO A 64 12.13 -14.91 -26.00
N ALA A 65 13.34 -14.76 -26.56
CA ALA A 65 14.25 -15.88 -26.74
C ALA A 65 14.76 -16.45 -25.41
N SER A 66 14.77 -15.63 -24.34
CA SER A 66 15.21 -16.06 -23.01
C SER A 66 14.22 -16.98 -22.29
N CYS A 67 12.93 -16.89 -22.62
CA CYS A 67 11.89 -17.77 -22.08
C CYS A 67 10.76 -17.94 -23.09
N LYS A 68 10.79 -19.04 -23.86
CA LYS A 68 9.82 -19.34 -24.92
C LYS A 68 8.38 -19.50 -24.42
N THR A 69 8.20 -19.85 -23.15
CA THR A 69 6.89 -20.03 -22.51
C THR A 69 6.41 -18.77 -21.80
N CYS A 70 7.24 -17.74 -21.68
CA CYS A 70 6.86 -16.48 -21.07
C CYS A 70 6.22 -15.56 -22.12
N ARG A 71 5.25 -14.74 -21.71
CA ARG A 71 4.60 -13.77 -22.60
C ARG A 71 4.48 -12.40 -21.93
N ILE A 72 4.61 -11.33 -22.72
CA ILE A 72 4.29 -9.98 -22.26
C ILE A 72 2.79 -9.89 -21.99
N VAL A 73 2.44 -9.27 -20.87
CA VAL A 73 1.05 -8.92 -20.55
C VAL A 73 0.77 -7.55 -21.17
N ASP A 74 0.05 -7.50 -22.29
CA ASP A 74 -0.31 -6.26 -23.00
C ASP A 74 -1.59 -5.60 -22.44
N GLU A 75 -1.81 -5.76 -21.14
CA GLU A 75 -2.94 -5.17 -20.46
C GLU A 75 -2.65 -3.70 -20.12
N PRO A 76 -3.60 -2.76 -20.36
CA PRO A 76 -3.40 -1.38 -19.94
C PRO A 76 -3.02 -1.27 -18.46
N LEU A 77 -2.12 -0.34 -18.15
CA LEU A 77 -1.65 -0.01 -16.78
C LEU A 77 -0.83 -1.11 -16.07
N PHE A 78 -0.44 -2.18 -16.76
CA PHE A 78 0.51 -3.17 -16.25
C PHE A 78 1.96 -2.88 -16.65
N ASN A 79 2.16 -2.12 -17.73
CA ASN A 79 3.46 -1.69 -18.21
C ASN A 79 3.55 -0.17 -18.16
N ALA A 80 4.74 0.36 -17.87
CA ALA A 80 4.99 1.79 -17.84
C ALA A 80 6.43 2.08 -18.29
N ASP A 81 6.65 3.23 -18.92
CA ASP A 81 7.99 3.72 -19.22
C ASP A 81 8.02 5.24 -18.99
N ASN A 82 8.87 5.68 -18.06
CA ASN A 82 9.03 7.09 -17.73
C ASN A 82 10.51 7.41 -17.46
N ALA A 83 10.82 8.63 -17.03
CA ALA A 83 12.22 9.03 -16.81
C ALA A 83 12.91 8.26 -15.67
N ARG A 84 12.16 7.78 -14.68
CA ARG A 84 12.67 7.08 -13.50
C ARG A 84 12.80 5.58 -13.68
N GLU A 85 11.89 4.97 -14.45
CA GLU A 85 11.78 3.51 -14.49
C GLU A 85 11.07 2.99 -15.75
N THR A 86 11.23 1.70 -15.99
CA THR A 86 10.41 0.91 -16.91
C THR A 86 9.78 -0.24 -16.12
N ALA A 87 8.45 -0.36 -16.11
CA ALA A 87 7.73 -1.50 -15.55
C ALA A 87 7.28 -2.43 -16.69
N ILE A 88 7.59 -3.72 -16.58
CA ILE A 88 7.24 -4.75 -17.58
C ILE A 88 6.50 -5.87 -16.89
N ALA A 89 5.28 -6.15 -17.36
CA ALA A 89 4.46 -7.25 -16.90
C ALA A 89 4.61 -8.47 -17.81
N LEU A 90 4.84 -9.63 -17.22
CA LEU A 90 5.00 -10.91 -17.90
C LEU A 90 4.09 -11.96 -17.26
N GLN A 91 3.60 -12.91 -18.06
CA GLN A 91 3.18 -14.22 -17.56
C GLN A 91 4.36 -15.16 -17.63
N VAL A 92 4.63 -15.86 -16.53
CA VAL A 92 5.77 -16.76 -16.38
C VAL A 92 5.33 -18.10 -15.80
N PRO A 93 6.05 -19.20 -16.08
CA PRO A 93 5.80 -20.49 -15.44
C PRO A 93 5.87 -20.41 -13.90
N ARG A 94 4.82 -20.90 -13.25
CA ARG A 94 4.67 -20.95 -11.80
C ARG A 94 5.69 -21.90 -11.18
N ARG A 95 6.25 -21.52 -10.02
CA ARG A 95 7.21 -22.31 -9.22
C ARG A 95 8.47 -22.75 -9.99
N ARG A 96 8.92 -21.93 -10.94
CA ARG A 96 10.17 -22.14 -11.69
C ARG A 96 11.13 -20.97 -11.47
N SER A 97 12.41 -21.29 -11.26
CA SER A 97 13.49 -20.30 -11.35
C SER A 97 13.85 -20.11 -12.82
N ILE A 98 13.88 -18.88 -13.31
CA ILE A 98 14.08 -18.57 -14.73
C ILE A 98 15.04 -17.39 -14.86
N GLU A 99 15.97 -17.47 -15.82
CA GLU A 99 16.72 -16.29 -16.26
C GLU A 99 15.95 -15.58 -17.38
N LEU A 100 15.53 -14.35 -17.14
CA LEU A 100 14.83 -13.52 -18.12
C LEU A 100 15.81 -12.49 -18.68
N ALA A 101 15.95 -12.42 -20.00
CA ALA A 101 16.76 -11.41 -20.66
C ALA A 101 15.91 -10.24 -21.13
N PHE A 102 16.49 -9.05 -21.06
CA PHE A 102 15.87 -7.82 -21.54
C PHE A 102 16.90 -7.03 -22.35
N GLU A 103 16.47 -6.52 -23.50
CA GLU A 103 17.20 -5.51 -24.25
C GLU A 103 17.13 -4.20 -23.48
N ALA A 104 18.31 -3.69 -23.10
CA ALA A 104 18.44 -2.44 -22.37
C ALA A 104 19.87 -1.92 -22.57
N ARG A 105 20.09 -0.61 -22.43
CA ARG A 105 21.46 -0.10 -22.25
C ARG A 105 21.86 -0.44 -20.82
N PRO A 106 22.78 -1.39 -20.54
CA PRO A 106 22.96 -1.86 -19.16
C PRO A 106 23.45 -0.76 -18.22
N ALA A 107 24.22 0.19 -18.75
CA ALA A 107 24.68 1.37 -18.03
C ALA A 107 23.56 2.31 -17.56
N THR A 108 22.32 2.16 -18.05
CA THR A 108 21.18 3.01 -17.67
C THR A 108 20.30 2.38 -16.58
N VAL A 109 20.46 1.10 -16.27
CA VAL A 109 19.66 0.42 -15.24
C VAL A 109 20.45 0.40 -13.92
N ARG A 110 19.84 0.92 -12.85
CA ARG A 110 20.41 0.96 -11.51
C ARG A 110 20.05 -0.30 -10.73
N ARG A 111 18.77 -0.69 -10.75
CA ARG A 111 18.20 -1.80 -9.97
C ARG A 111 17.08 -2.47 -10.75
N VAL A 112 16.76 -3.70 -10.38
CA VAL A 112 15.56 -4.40 -10.84
C VAL A 112 14.76 -4.78 -9.59
N LEU A 113 13.50 -4.42 -9.54
CA LEU A 113 12.62 -4.67 -8.42
C LEU A 113 11.51 -5.65 -8.77
N LEU A 114 11.16 -6.48 -7.79
CA LEU A 114 10.02 -7.37 -7.75
C LEU A 114 9.31 -7.14 -6.42
N GLU A 115 8.04 -6.78 -6.46
CA GLU A 115 7.36 -6.18 -5.30
C GLU A 115 8.21 -5.00 -4.76
N SER A 116 8.49 -4.95 -3.46
CA SER A 116 9.41 -3.96 -2.86
C SER A 116 10.87 -4.41 -2.81
N GLY A 117 11.18 -5.65 -3.23
CA GLY A 117 12.50 -6.27 -3.11
C GLY A 117 13.35 -6.09 -4.37
N GLU A 118 14.68 -6.07 -4.18
CA GLU A 118 15.64 -6.04 -5.29
C GLU A 118 15.98 -7.45 -5.79
N LEU A 119 16.00 -7.62 -7.11
CA LEU A 119 16.49 -8.81 -7.78
C LEU A 119 17.91 -8.59 -8.29
N PRO A 120 18.80 -9.59 -8.14
CA PRO A 120 20.10 -9.55 -8.79
C PRO A 120 19.94 -9.65 -10.31
N PHE A 121 20.77 -8.90 -11.03
CA PHE A 121 20.87 -8.99 -12.49
C PHE A 121 22.32 -8.92 -12.93
N ARG A 122 22.62 -9.52 -14.08
CA ARG A 122 23.92 -9.47 -14.75
C ARG A 122 23.80 -8.80 -16.11
N THR A 123 24.90 -8.28 -16.61
CA THR A 123 24.96 -7.70 -17.97
C THR A 123 25.53 -8.72 -18.95
N ALA A 124 24.98 -8.77 -20.16
CA ALA A 124 25.43 -9.66 -21.24
C ALA A 124 25.32 -8.91 -22.57
N GLY A 125 26.40 -8.22 -22.96
CA GLY A 125 26.38 -7.33 -24.13
C GLY A 125 25.41 -6.17 -23.93
N ASN A 126 24.45 -6.00 -24.83
CA ASN A 126 23.38 -5.00 -24.76
C ASN A 126 22.11 -5.52 -24.03
N ARG A 127 22.28 -6.52 -23.16
CA ARG A 127 21.19 -7.13 -22.42
C ARG A 127 21.46 -7.09 -20.92
N ILE A 128 20.38 -7.03 -20.17
CA ILE A 128 20.36 -7.37 -18.76
C ILE A 128 19.68 -8.73 -18.61
N VAL A 129 20.22 -9.59 -17.74
CA VAL A 129 19.64 -10.89 -17.42
C VAL A 129 19.29 -10.88 -15.95
N VAL A 130 18.00 -11.07 -15.65
CA VAL A 130 17.44 -11.04 -14.31
C VAL A 130 17.14 -12.47 -13.88
N ALA A 131 17.61 -12.84 -12.69
CA ALA A 131 17.26 -14.12 -12.08
C ALA A 131 15.91 -14.00 -11.37
N LEU A 132 14.84 -14.52 -11.97
CA LEU A 132 13.52 -14.54 -11.36
C LEU A 132 13.39 -15.74 -10.42
N PRO A 133 13.08 -15.53 -9.12
CA PRO A 133 12.84 -16.63 -8.18
C PRO A 133 11.54 -17.38 -8.49
N PRO A 134 11.35 -18.61 -7.98
CA PRO A 134 10.13 -19.36 -8.18
C PRO A 134 8.94 -18.68 -7.49
N LEU A 135 7.95 -18.28 -8.28
CA LEU A 135 6.74 -17.62 -7.80
C LEU A 135 5.59 -18.61 -7.64
N ALA A 136 4.96 -18.63 -6.46
CA ALA A 136 3.79 -19.46 -6.19
C ALA A 136 2.46 -18.74 -6.48
N GLN A 137 2.49 -17.43 -6.67
CA GLN A 137 1.33 -16.57 -6.92
C GLN A 137 1.81 -15.33 -7.69
N ASP A 138 0.88 -14.52 -8.14
CA ASP A 138 1.18 -13.26 -8.81
C ASP A 138 2.03 -12.34 -7.93
N ALA A 139 2.97 -11.63 -8.56
CA ALA A 139 3.83 -10.64 -7.93
C ALA A 139 3.83 -9.37 -8.79
N ILE A 140 2.83 -8.53 -8.57
CA ILE A 140 2.44 -7.42 -9.45
C ILE A 140 2.57 -6.04 -8.82
N THR A 141 2.99 -5.93 -7.56
CA THR A 141 2.99 -4.65 -6.82
C THR A 141 4.26 -3.83 -7.07
N ALA A 142 5.20 -4.32 -7.88
CA ALA A 142 6.48 -3.63 -8.10
C ALA A 142 6.33 -2.18 -8.57
N ALA A 143 5.22 -1.83 -9.24
CA ALA A 143 4.92 -0.48 -9.70
C ALA A 143 4.37 0.46 -8.61
N GLU A 144 3.91 -0.08 -7.48
CA GLU A 144 3.45 0.70 -6.32
C GLU A 144 4.62 1.46 -5.68
N VAL A 145 4.31 2.63 -5.10
CA VAL A 145 5.29 3.46 -4.38
C VAL A 145 4.61 3.97 -3.10
N ALA A 146 4.62 3.11 -2.09
CA ALA A 146 3.88 3.33 -0.86
C ALA A 146 4.71 2.98 0.39
N THR A 147 4.72 3.87 1.37
CA THR A 147 5.34 3.63 2.68
C THR A 147 4.32 3.04 3.65
N HIS A 148 4.66 1.91 4.29
CA HIS A 148 3.80 1.29 5.30
C HIS A 148 4.31 1.60 6.71
N ILE A 149 3.52 2.32 7.50
CA ILE A 149 3.76 2.59 8.92
C ILE A 149 2.81 1.71 9.74
N VAL A 150 3.35 0.80 10.52
CA VAL A 150 2.59 -0.25 11.23
C VAL A 150 2.56 0.04 12.72
N GLU A 151 1.37 -0.04 13.30
CA GLU A 151 1.10 0.13 14.73
C GLU A 151 0.15 -0.99 15.22
N PRO A 152 0.01 -1.19 16.54
CA PRO A 152 -0.94 -2.17 17.06
C PRO A 152 -2.36 -1.96 16.51
N GLY A 153 -2.80 -2.88 15.65
CA GLY A 153 -4.14 -2.86 15.06
C GLY A 153 -4.38 -1.78 14.01
N MET A 154 -3.32 -1.11 13.52
CA MET A 154 -3.43 -0.10 12.47
C MET A 154 -2.24 -0.15 11.50
N VAL A 155 -2.52 0.07 10.21
CA VAL A 155 -1.50 0.26 9.18
C VAL A 155 -1.86 1.54 8.41
N LEU A 156 -0.92 2.47 8.33
CA LEU A 156 -0.99 3.60 7.41
C LEU A 156 -0.16 3.24 6.18
N ARG A 157 -0.80 3.14 5.00
CA ARG A 157 -0.16 2.98 3.69
C ARG A 157 -0.15 4.35 3.01
N PHE A 158 0.99 5.03 3.09
CA PHE A 158 1.19 6.37 2.58
C PHE A 158 1.55 6.33 1.10
N GLU A 159 0.68 6.83 0.23
CA GLU A 159 0.95 6.92 -1.21
C GLU A 159 1.76 8.16 -1.56
N HIS A 160 2.95 7.99 -2.11
CA HIS A 160 3.85 9.10 -2.43
C HIS A 160 3.42 9.92 -3.67
N ALA A 161 2.56 9.36 -4.54
CA ALA A 161 2.00 10.02 -5.72
C ALA A 161 2.99 10.88 -6.52
N ASP A 162 4.13 10.31 -6.91
CA ASP A 162 5.14 11.03 -7.69
C ASP A 162 4.60 11.46 -9.07
N PRO A 163 4.56 12.77 -9.41
CA PRO A 163 4.10 13.25 -10.70
C PRO A 163 4.83 12.64 -11.90
N ALA A 164 6.08 12.19 -11.73
CA ALA A 164 6.85 11.51 -12.78
C ALA A 164 6.31 10.10 -13.09
N ARG A 165 5.49 9.53 -12.20
CA ARG A 165 4.89 8.20 -12.31
C ARG A 165 3.38 8.23 -12.62
N ARG A 166 2.82 9.41 -12.87
CA ARG A 166 1.38 9.60 -13.14
C ARG A 166 0.88 8.69 -14.28
N ALA A 167 -0.27 8.06 -14.08
CA ALA A 167 -0.93 7.21 -15.08
C ALA A 167 -2.45 7.20 -14.87
N GLY A 168 -3.16 6.37 -15.66
CA GLY A 168 -4.61 6.22 -15.55
C GLY A 168 -5.37 7.55 -15.68
N ALA A 169 -6.33 7.78 -14.77
CA ALA A 169 -7.12 9.01 -14.72
C ALA A 169 -6.27 10.28 -14.53
N TYR A 170 -5.07 10.15 -13.97
CA TYR A 170 -4.15 11.25 -13.76
C TYR A 170 -3.07 11.32 -14.83
N ALA A 171 -3.12 10.56 -15.93
CA ALA A 171 -2.07 10.59 -16.97
C ALA A 171 -1.96 11.96 -17.68
N ALA A 172 -3.07 12.70 -17.79
CA ALA A 172 -3.14 14.00 -18.45
C ALA A 172 -3.84 15.06 -17.58
N GLY A 173 -3.70 16.34 -17.95
CA GLY A 173 -4.28 17.47 -17.22
C GLY A 173 -3.48 17.90 -15.98
N PRO A 174 -4.03 18.83 -15.17
CA PRO A 174 -3.40 19.29 -13.93
C PRO A 174 -3.19 18.14 -12.95
N PHE A 175 -2.01 18.09 -12.32
CA PHE A 175 -1.76 17.15 -11.25
C PHE A 175 -2.44 17.63 -9.95
N PRO A 176 -3.09 16.75 -9.17
CA PRO A 176 -3.90 17.14 -8.01
C PRO A 176 -3.06 17.47 -6.77
N TYR A 177 -2.12 18.42 -6.88
CA TYR A 177 -1.18 18.77 -5.80
C TYR A 177 -1.87 19.20 -4.51
N LEU A 178 -2.96 19.96 -4.61
CA LEU A 178 -3.70 20.43 -3.43
C LEU A 178 -4.37 19.25 -2.72
N GLN A 179 -5.05 18.37 -3.46
CA GLN A 179 -5.72 17.21 -2.89
C GLN A 179 -4.75 16.17 -2.36
N ARG A 180 -3.58 15.99 -3.00
CA ARG A 180 -2.51 15.11 -2.49
C ARG A 180 -2.01 15.59 -1.13
N ARG A 181 -1.66 16.87 -1.00
CA ARG A 181 -1.24 17.43 0.31
C ARG A 181 -2.34 17.33 1.36
N ALA A 182 -3.61 17.52 0.96
CA ALA A 182 -4.74 17.33 1.84
C ALA A 182 -4.87 15.86 2.30
N ALA A 183 -4.69 14.89 1.40
CA ALA A 183 -4.69 13.47 1.73
C ALA A 183 -3.54 13.12 2.71
N ASP A 184 -2.31 13.59 2.44
CA ASP A 184 -1.14 13.37 3.31
C ASP A 184 -1.45 13.77 4.75
N VAL A 185 -2.01 14.98 4.93
CA VAL A 185 -2.37 15.52 6.23
C VAL A 185 -3.52 14.74 6.87
N LEU A 186 -4.55 14.40 6.09
CA LEU A 186 -5.70 13.63 6.58
C LEU A 186 -5.30 12.25 7.08
N GLU A 187 -4.40 11.55 6.38
CA GLU A 187 -3.91 10.22 6.78
C GLU A 187 -3.26 10.26 8.16
N PHE A 188 -2.35 11.22 8.39
CA PHE A 188 -1.69 11.38 9.69
C PHE A 188 -2.62 11.92 10.79
N ALA A 189 -3.59 12.77 10.44
CA ALA A 189 -4.62 13.21 11.38
C ALA A 189 -5.56 12.08 11.81
N GLN A 190 -5.97 11.22 10.88
CA GLN A 190 -6.74 10.00 11.17
C GLN A 190 -5.92 9.05 12.07
N ARG A 191 -4.63 8.86 11.78
CA ARG A 191 -3.71 8.08 12.64
C ARG A 191 -3.64 8.66 14.05
N GLN A 192 -3.55 9.98 14.19
CA GLN A 192 -3.52 10.60 15.51
C GLN A 192 -4.82 10.36 16.28
N VAL A 193 -5.98 10.45 15.61
CA VAL A 193 -7.26 10.11 16.25
C VAL A 193 -7.34 8.64 16.64
N VAL A 194 -6.87 7.71 15.78
CA VAL A 194 -6.82 6.28 16.10
C VAL A 194 -6.03 6.03 17.38
N ARG A 195 -4.86 6.68 17.53
CA ARG A 195 -4.04 6.62 18.75
C ARG A 195 -4.76 7.20 19.96
N THR A 196 -5.29 8.41 19.86
CA THR A 196 -5.93 9.10 20.99
C THR A 196 -7.19 8.38 21.48
N LEU A 197 -7.98 7.81 20.58
CA LEU A 197 -9.18 7.04 20.94
C LEU A 197 -8.87 5.59 21.33
N GLY A 198 -7.67 5.06 21.01
CA GLY A 198 -7.27 3.69 21.28
C GLY A 198 -8.00 2.66 20.39
N LEU A 199 -8.31 3.04 19.14
CA LEU A 199 -9.11 2.22 18.23
C LEU A 199 -8.34 0.99 17.74
N GLY A 200 -7.05 1.15 17.45
CA GLY A 200 -6.18 0.06 17.00
C GLY A 200 -6.05 -1.03 18.06
N GLU A 201 -5.75 -0.67 19.31
CA GLU A 201 -5.65 -1.63 20.40
C GLU A 201 -7.00 -2.29 20.71
N ALA A 202 -8.11 -1.57 20.54
CA ALA A 202 -9.44 -2.15 20.65
C ALA A 202 -9.68 -3.21 19.57
N ALA A 203 -9.29 -2.95 18.33
CA ALA A 203 -9.39 -3.91 17.24
C ALA A 203 -8.54 -5.16 17.49
N VAL A 204 -7.30 -4.99 17.98
CA VAL A 204 -6.42 -6.11 18.36
C VAL A 204 -7.05 -6.94 19.48
N ARG A 205 -7.43 -6.30 20.59
CA ARG A 205 -7.98 -7.02 21.76
C ARG A 205 -9.23 -7.82 21.43
N ARG A 206 -10.01 -7.38 20.43
CA ARG A 206 -11.25 -8.05 20.03
C ARG A 206 -11.10 -8.95 18.80
N GLY A 207 -9.91 -9.03 18.21
CA GLY A 207 -9.68 -9.82 17.00
C GLY A 207 -10.47 -9.31 15.79
N TRP A 208 -10.79 -8.01 15.74
CA TRP A 208 -11.61 -7.41 14.69
C TRP A 208 -10.87 -7.20 13.36
N GLY A 209 -9.54 -7.37 13.38
CA GLY A 209 -8.67 -7.14 12.23
C GLY A 209 -7.80 -5.90 12.41
N THR A 210 -7.64 -5.12 11.35
CA THR A 210 -6.67 -4.01 11.31
C THR A 210 -7.29 -2.79 10.65
N ILE A 211 -7.12 -1.63 11.27
CA ILE A 211 -7.52 -0.35 10.69
C ILE A 211 -6.50 0.01 9.60
N GLN A 212 -6.95 0.26 8.37
CA GLN A 212 -6.10 0.74 7.28
C GLN A 212 -6.45 2.18 6.97
N ILE A 213 -5.42 3.03 6.91
CA ILE A 213 -5.49 4.43 6.52
C ILE A 213 -4.60 4.60 5.29
N MET A 214 -5.12 5.23 4.24
CA MET A 214 -4.42 5.34 2.97
C MET A 214 -4.82 6.61 2.22
N GLY A 215 -3.91 7.17 1.44
CA GLY A 215 -4.21 8.21 0.46
C GLY A 215 -4.72 7.61 -0.84
N PHE A 216 -4.70 8.41 -1.91
CA PHE A 216 -5.04 7.93 -3.25
C PHE A 216 -3.80 7.78 -4.14
N ASP A 217 -3.81 6.74 -4.96
CA ASP A 217 -2.77 6.44 -5.96
C ASP A 217 -2.93 7.27 -7.25
N THR A 218 -1.82 7.80 -7.78
CA THR A 218 -1.83 8.56 -9.06
C THR A 218 -1.15 7.83 -10.22
N ASN A 219 -0.51 6.69 -9.95
CA ASN A 219 0.21 5.85 -10.91
C ASN A 219 -0.61 4.64 -11.40
N ALA A 220 -1.85 4.48 -10.92
CA ALA A 220 -2.81 3.44 -11.30
C ALA A 220 -2.19 2.03 -11.47
N PRO A 221 -1.45 1.53 -10.45
CA PRO A 221 -0.71 0.29 -10.56
C PRO A 221 -1.68 -0.87 -10.82
N HIS A 222 -1.33 -1.81 -11.70
CA HIS A 222 -2.11 -3.03 -11.99
C HIS A 222 -3.61 -2.80 -12.26
N ARG A 223 -3.97 -1.66 -12.87
CA ARG A 223 -5.34 -1.18 -13.16
C ARG A 223 -6.16 -0.76 -11.94
N HIS A 224 -5.54 -0.59 -10.79
CA HIS A 224 -6.18 0.04 -9.64
C HIS A 224 -6.43 1.52 -9.95
N VAL A 225 -7.67 1.87 -10.27
CA VAL A 225 -8.06 3.26 -10.56
C VAL A 225 -8.52 3.92 -9.28
N ASP A 226 -7.70 4.84 -8.77
CA ASP A 226 -7.92 5.51 -7.49
C ASP A 226 -8.29 6.99 -7.69
N ALA A 227 -9.40 7.21 -8.38
CA ALA A 227 -9.86 8.53 -8.79
C ALA A 227 -11.39 8.66 -8.62
N PRO A 228 -11.91 9.89 -8.38
CA PRO A 228 -11.20 11.16 -8.14
C PRO A 228 -10.48 11.22 -6.78
N PRO A 229 -9.70 12.27 -6.44
CA PRO A 229 -8.93 12.33 -5.19
C PRO A 229 -9.74 12.12 -3.91
N HIS A 230 -9.23 11.27 -3.02
CA HIS A 230 -9.85 10.93 -1.74
C HIS A 230 -8.82 10.38 -0.74
N ALA A 231 -9.23 10.23 0.51
CA ALA A 231 -8.50 9.45 1.52
C ALA A 231 -9.34 8.25 1.96
N HIS A 232 -8.69 7.25 2.55
CA HIS A 232 -9.31 6.03 3.04
C HIS A 232 -9.14 5.91 4.55
N MET A 233 -10.18 5.41 5.21
CA MET A 233 -10.04 4.78 6.53
C MET A 233 -11.07 3.67 6.67
N HIS A 234 -10.61 2.45 6.90
CA HIS A 234 -11.47 1.28 7.01
C HIS A 234 -10.92 0.24 7.98
N LEU A 235 -11.79 -0.62 8.50
CA LEU A 235 -11.43 -1.75 9.35
C LEU A 235 -11.38 -2.98 8.45
N ARG A 236 -10.17 -3.41 8.08
CA ARG A 236 -9.98 -4.63 7.32
C ARG A 236 -10.27 -5.83 8.18
N TRP A 237 -11.34 -6.55 7.85
CA TRP A 237 -11.75 -7.76 8.56
C TRP A 237 -10.74 -8.89 8.33
N PRO A 238 -10.62 -9.85 9.26
CA PRO A 238 -9.92 -11.11 8.99
C PRO A 238 -10.55 -11.81 7.78
N GLY A 239 -9.75 -12.11 6.77
CA GLY A 239 -10.26 -12.71 5.52
C GLY A 239 -10.93 -11.73 4.54
N ASP A 240 -10.96 -10.43 4.86
CA ASP A 240 -11.26 -9.32 3.95
C ASP A 240 -12.73 -9.15 3.51
N THR A 241 -13.50 -10.22 3.39
CA THR A 241 -14.93 -10.19 3.07
C THR A 241 -15.72 -9.50 4.19
N GLY A 242 -16.60 -8.55 3.82
CA GLY A 242 -17.38 -7.73 4.76
C GLY A 242 -16.69 -6.42 5.19
N THR A 243 -15.43 -6.22 4.81
CA THR A 243 -14.70 -4.96 5.03
C THR A 243 -15.46 -3.81 4.37
N GLN A 244 -15.83 -2.79 5.16
CA GLN A 244 -16.47 -1.58 4.65
C GLN A 244 -15.39 -0.54 4.34
N ILE A 245 -15.14 -0.26 3.07
CA ILE A 245 -14.09 0.64 2.61
C ILE A 245 -14.70 2.02 2.36
N GLY A 246 -14.38 2.99 3.21
CA GLY A 246 -14.81 4.38 3.06
C GLY A 246 -13.82 5.20 2.24
N HIS A 247 -14.32 5.85 1.18
CA HIS A 247 -13.59 6.74 0.28
C HIS A 247 -14.04 8.19 0.55
N TYR A 248 -13.23 8.95 1.29
CA TYR A 248 -13.52 10.34 1.70
C TYR A 248 -13.02 11.32 0.64
N TYR A 249 -13.89 11.75 -0.26
CA TYR A 249 -13.54 12.56 -1.42
C TYR A 249 -13.16 13.99 -1.06
N ILE A 250 -12.03 14.43 -1.62
CA ILE A 250 -11.44 15.75 -1.40
C ILE A 250 -11.80 16.65 -2.58
N ASP A 251 -12.38 17.82 -2.29
CA ASP A 251 -12.80 18.79 -3.30
C ASP A 251 -11.66 19.70 -3.80
N GLY A 252 -12.00 20.67 -4.67
CA GLY A 252 -11.07 21.65 -5.22
C GLY A 252 -10.40 22.56 -4.17
N ASN A 253 -10.99 22.68 -2.97
CA ASN A 253 -10.52 23.50 -1.87
C ASN A 253 -9.78 22.67 -0.81
N GLY A 254 -9.57 21.38 -1.04
CA GLY A 254 -8.89 20.52 -0.08
C GLY A 254 -9.75 20.15 1.14
N LEU A 255 -11.07 20.22 1.00
CA LEU A 255 -12.05 19.86 2.03
C LEU A 255 -12.76 18.57 1.66
N LEU A 256 -13.31 17.87 2.66
CA LEU A 256 -14.09 16.66 2.41
C LEU A 256 -15.49 17.02 1.90
N SER A 257 -15.93 16.33 0.85
CA SER A 257 -17.23 16.56 0.21
C SER A 257 -18.25 15.49 0.55
N HIS A 258 -17.85 14.22 0.50
CA HIS A 258 -18.69 13.06 0.80
C HIS A 258 -17.81 11.82 1.01
N ASN A 259 -18.41 10.78 1.58
CA ASN A 259 -17.86 9.45 1.67
C ASN A 259 -18.65 8.50 0.76
N LEU A 260 -17.98 7.65 -0.02
CA LEU A 260 -18.57 6.46 -0.64
C LEU A 260 -18.06 5.22 0.08
N ALA A 261 -18.96 4.45 0.67
CA ALA A 261 -18.62 3.22 1.36
C ALA A 261 -19.11 1.99 0.57
N GLY A 262 -18.17 1.17 0.12
CA GLY A 262 -18.44 -0.15 -0.45
C GLY A 262 -18.20 -1.27 0.57
N VAL A 263 -18.80 -2.44 0.36
CA VAL A 263 -18.57 -3.62 1.20
C VAL A 263 -17.87 -4.70 0.38
N LYS A 264 -16.64 -5.04 0.77
CA LYS A 264 -15.82 -5.98 0.01
C LYS A 264 -16.41 -7.40 0.02
N GLY A 265 -16.40 -8.04 -1.13
CA GLY A 265 -16.84 -9.44 -1.28
C GLY A 265 -18.36 -9.62 -1.19
N MET A 266 -19.13 -8.53 -1.22
CA MET A 266 -20.59 -8.55 -1.23
C MET A 266 -21.09 -7.73 -2.42
N ASP A 267 -22.08 -8.24 -3.14
CA ASP A 267 -22.71 -7.54 -4.27
C ASP A 267 -23.75 -6.52 -3.75
N VAL A 268 -23.29 -5.62 -2.88
CA VAL A 268 -24.09 -4.54 -2.31
C VAL A 268 -23.62 -3.24 -2.94
N PRO A 269 -24.53 -2.43 -3.51
CA PRO A 269 -24.16 -1.13 -4.07
C PRO A 269 -23.47 -0.25 -3.04
N GLU A 270 -22.49 0.53 -3.48
CA GLU A 270 -21.84 1.52 -2.64
C GLU A 270 -22.87 2.51 -2.10
N ARG A 271 -22.68 2.92 -0.84
CA ARG A 271 -23.54 3.90 -0.19
C ARG A 271 -22.82 5.23 -0.05
N ARG A 272 -23.49 6.28 -0.50
CA ARG A 272 -23.04 7.67 -0.36
C ARG A 272 -23.48 8.28 0.96
N PHE A 273 -22.55 8.94 1.63
CA PHE A 273 -22.76 9.74 2.83
C PHE A 273 -22.26 11.16 2.56
N GLY A 274 -23.17 12.12 2.43
CA GLY A 274 -22.81 13.53 2.27
C GLY A 274 -22.30 14.16 3.58
N ARG A 275 -22.03 15.46 3.54
CA ARG A 275 -21.82 16.26 4.74
C ARG A 275 -23.02 16.16 5.69
N GLY A 276 -22.75 16.17 6.99
CA GLY A 276 -23.73 15.95 8.06
C GLY A 276 -24.09 14.47 8.31
N ALA A 277 -23.91 13.58 7.32
CA ALA A 277 -24.29 12.18 7.46
C ALA A 277 -23.21 11.35 8.19
N THR A 278 -23.65 10.55 9.15
CA THR A 278 -22.79 9.61 9.87
C THR A 278 -22.72 8.26 9.17
N PHE A 279 -21.51 7.79 8.92
CA PHE A 279 -21.19 6.42 8.54
C PHE A 279 -20.64 5.68 9.78
N ALA A 280 -21.09 4.46 10.02
CA ALA A 280 -20.56 3.61 11.08
C ALA A 280 -19.84 2.42 10.46
N THR A 281 -18.58 2.20 10.87
CA THR A 281 -17.84 1.02 10.47
C THR A 281 -18.15 -0.11 11.45
N ILE A 282 -18.71 -1.18 10.91
CA ILE A 282 -19.12 -2.36 11.67
C ILE A 282 -17.98 -3.38 11.71
N ALA A 283 -17.71 -3.92 12.89
CA ALA A 283 -16.75 -4.99 13.12
C ALA A 283 -17.33 -6.38 12.77
N PRO A 284 -16.49 -7.42 12.66
CA PRO A 284 -16.95 -8.78 12.35
C PRO A 284 -18.00 -9.35 13.34
N ASP A 285 -18.00 -8.88 14.59
CA ASP A 285 -18.95 -9.30 15.61
C ASP A 285 -20.27 -8.49 15.61
N GLY A 286 -20.44 -7.59 14.64
CA GLY A 286 -21.60 -6.72 14.50
C GLY A 286 -21.56 -5.45 15.36
N ALA A 287 -20.54 -5.26 16.19
CA ALA A 287 -20.38 -4.03 16.96
C ALA A 287 -19.97 -2.85 16.05
N THR A 288 -20.29 -1.63 16.47
CA THR A 288 -19.69 -0.44 15.86
C THR A 288 -18.25 -0.31 16.33
N ALA A 289 -17.30 -0.39 15.39
CA ALA A 289 -15.88 -0.20 15.69
C ALA A 289 -15.56 1.28 15.90
N TYR A 290 -16.06 2.12 14.99
CA TYR A 290 -15.97 3.57 15.05
C TYR A 290 -16.98 4.20 14.09
N THR A 291 -17.22 5.50 14.25
CA THR A 291 -18.08 6.30 13.39
C THR A 291 -17.27 7.38 12.68
N HIS A 292 -17.74 7.77 11.50
CA HIS A 292 -17.20 8.84 10.70
C HIS A 292 -18.31 9.80 10.32
N ARG A 293 -18.04 11.10 10.40
CA ARG A 293 -18.97 12.12 9.92
C ARG A 293 -18.18 13.25 9.28
N ILE A 294 -18.54 13.60 8.04
CA ILE A 294 -18.03 14.82 7.44
C ILE A 294 -18.94 15.96 7.91
N THR A 295 -18.39 17.02 8.52
CA THR A 295 -19.20 18.18 8.96
C THR A 295 -19.71 19.00 7.77
N GLU A 296 -20.63 19.92 7.99
CA GLU A 296 -21.10 20.86 6.94
C GLU A 296 -19.96 21.69 6.31
N GLN A 297 -18.92 21.96 7.10
CA GLN A 297 -17.72 22.67 6.70
C GLN A 297 -16.73 21.79 5.90
N GLY A 298 -16.98 20.47 5.79
CA GLY A 298 -16.06 19.54 5.15
C GLY A 298 -14.91 19.06 6.04
N TRP A 299 -15.09 19.12 7.36
CA TRP A 299 -14.15 18.58 8.36
C TRP A 299 -14.48 17.13 8.66
N LEU A 300 -13.56 16.39 9.31
CA LEU A 300 -13.79 14.98 9.64
C LEU A 300 -13.95 14.79 11.14
N GLU A 301 -15.04 14.16 11.55
CA GLU A 301 -15.21 13.64 12.90
C GLU A 301 -15.06 12.13 12.91
N ILE A 302 -14.37 11.63 13.92
CA ILE A 302 -14.20 10.19 14.15
C ILE A 302 -14.55 9.89 15.61
N GLY A 303 -15.48 8.97 15.81
CA GLY A 303 -15.96 8.56 17.13
C GLY A 303 -15.65 7.11 17.45
N ASP A 304 -15.44 6.79 18.73
CA ASP A 304 -15.13 5.43 19.20
C ASP A 304 -16.36 4.51 19.36
N GLY A 305 -17.53 4.95 18.86
CA GLY A 305 -18.81 4.25 19.04
C GLY A 305 -19.36 4.27 20.47
N ARG A 306 -18.66 4.88 21.44
CA ARG A 306 -19.05 4.99 22.86
C ARG A 306 -19.24 6.43 23.32
N GLY A 307 -19.20 7.38 22.39
CA GLY A 307 -19.49 8.80 22.62
C GLY A 307 -18.27 9.70 22.69
N ARG A 308 -17.03 9.16 22.69
CA ARG A 308 -15.84 10.02 22.51
C ARG A 308 -15.64 10.25 21.03
N THR A 309 -15.58 11.51 20.64
CA THR A 309 -15.44 11.94 19.24
C THR A 309 -14.34 12.97 19.14
N CYS A 310 -13.39 12.73 18.25
CA CYS A 310 -12.39 13.73 17.87
C CYS A 310 -12.81 14.44 16.59
N LEU A 311 -12.43 15.71 16.48
CA LEU A 311 -12.62 16.53 15.29
C LEU A 311 -11.27 16.82 14.64
N ILE A 312 -11.19 16.58 13.34
CA ILE A 312 -10.08 16.94 12.46
C ILE A 312 -10.54 18.10 11.58
N ARG A 313 -10.00 19.30 11.80
CA ARG A 313 -10.31 20.50 11.03
C ARG A 313 -9.07 21.06 10.33
N PRO A 314 -9.19 21.78 9.20
CA PRO A 314 -8.09 22.48 8.57
C PRO A 314 -7.38 23.43 9.52
N ALA A 315 -6.06 23.50 9.43
CA ALA A 315 -5.23 24.45 10.17
C ALA A 315 -5.06 25.80 9.47
N ALA A 316 -5.51 25.89 8.21
CA ALA A 316 -5.40 27.05 7.33
C ALA A 316 -6.66 27.16 6.44
N ALA A 317 -6.77 28.27 5.71
CA ALA A 317 -7.94 28.58 4.88
C ALA A 317 -7.99 27.77 3.57
N ASP A 318 -6.87 27.21 3.11
CA ASP A 318 -6.72 26.40 1.89
C ASP A 318 -7.03 24.91 2.12
N GLY A 319 -7.91 24.61 3.07
CA GLY A 319 -8.30 23.26 3.44
C GLY A 319 -7.17 22.50 4.14
N PHE A 320 -7.18 21.17 4.02
CA PHE A 320 -6.22 20.31 4.73
C PHE A 320 -4.80 20.38 4.17
N ALA A 321 -4.58 20.98 3.00
CA ALA A 321 -3.26 21.05 2.36
C ALA A 321 -2.22 21.81 3.19
N GLY A 322 -2.64 22.78 4.01
CA GLY A 322 -1.78 23.54 4.92
C GLY A 322 -1.61 22.92 6.32
N GLY A 323 -2.19 21.74 6.57
CA GLY A 323 -2.19 21.06 7.85
C GLY A 323 -3.58 20.91 8.47
N ALA A 324 -3.65 20.15 9.56
CA ALA A 324 -4.85 19.89 10.33
C ALA A 324 -4.68 20.28 11.80
N ILE A 325 -5.78 20.49 12.49
CA ILE A 325 -5.87 20.56 13.94
C ILE A 325 -6.79 19.43 14.38
N VAL A 326 -6.28 18.58 15.28
CA VAL A 326 -7.02 17.47 15.88
C VAL A 326 -7.40 17.86 17.30
N GLY A 327 -8.69 17.96 17.56
CA GLY A 327 -9.24 18.19 18.90
C GLY A 327 -9.97 16.95 19.40
N CYS A 328 -9.60 16.45 20.57
CA CYS A 328 -10.22 15.29 21.21
C CYS A 328 -10.65 15.63 22.64
N PRO A 329 -11.71 14.98 23.20
CA PRO A 329 -12.12 15.22 24.58
C PRO A 329 -11.00 14.90 25.57
N GLY A 330 -10.64 15.88 26.41
CA GLY A 330 -9.64 15.72 27.47
C GLY A 330 -8.19 15.72 26.99
N VAL A 331 -7.91 16.13 25.74
CA VAL A 331 -6.57 16.27 25.18
C VAL A 331 -6.46 17.64 24.51
N ASP A 332 -5.31 18.29 24.67
CA ASP A 332 -5.04 19.56 24.00
C ASP A 332 -5.11 19.42 22.48
N GLU A 333 -5.52 20.48 21.78
CA GLU A 333 -5.55 20.48 20.31
C GLU A 333 -4.14 20.27 19.75
N GLN A 334 -4.01 19.34 18.80
CA GLN A 334 -2.74 19.01 18.18
C GLN A 334 -2.73 19.48 16.73
N ARG A 335 -1.79 20.38 16.40
CA ARG A 335 -1.55 20.78 15.01
C ARG A 335 -0.71 19.70 14.31
N ILE A 336 -1.15 19.28 13.12
CA ILE A 336 -0.47 18.29 12.29
C ILE A 336 -0.09 18.91 10.96
N THR A 337 1.18 18.77 10.57
CA THR A 337 1.68 19.11 9.24
C THR A 337 2.51 17.95 8.69
N VAL A 338 2.44 17.74 7.38
CA VAL A 338 3.11 16.65 6.69
C VAL A 338 3.85 17.21 5.48
N VAL A 339 5.09 16.78 5.30
CA VAL A 339 5.92 17.11 4.14
C VAL A 339 6.53 15.83 3.61
N ASP A 340 6.30 15.53 2.34
CA ASP A 340 6.94 14.41 1.64
C ASP A 340 7.96 14.93 0.61
N ASP A 341 9.24 14.72 0.89
CA ASP A 341 10.33 14.99 -0.01
C ASP A 341 10.60 13.75 -0.88
N LEU A 342 9.98 13.75 -2.06
CA LEU A 342 10.11 12.68 -3.06
C LEU A 342 11.52 12.54 -3.64
N SER A 343 12.33 13.60 -3.61
CA SER A 343 13.72 13.57 -4.10
C SER A 343 14.60 12.79 -3.15
N ASP A 344 14.49 13.10 -1.87
CA ASP A 344 15.38 12.56 -0.83
C ASP A 344 14.80 11.31 -0.14
N GLY A 345 13.54 10.99 -0.41
CA GLY A 345 12.84 9.86 0.23
C GLY A 345 12.61 10.12 1.71
N VAL A 346 12.15 11.33 2.05
CA VAL A 346 11.97 11.76 3.45
C VAL A 346 10.56 12.28 3.66
N LEU A 347 9.82 11.60 4.52
CA LEU A 347 8.52 12.01 5.01
C LEU A 347 8.65 12.57 6.43
N THR A 348 8.33 13.84 6.61
CA THR A 348 8.36 14.53 7.90
C THR A 348 6.95 14.85 8.36
N VAL A 349 6.63 14.43 9.58
CA VAL A 349 5.34 14.66 10.22
C VAL A 349 5.55 15.40 11.51
N THR A 350 4.93 16.56 11.66
CA THR A 350 4.96 17.34 12.90
C THR A 350 3.59 17.25 13.56
N THR A 351 3.53 16.82 14.82
CA THR A 351 2.32 16.77 15.66
C THR A 351 2.57 17.55 16.95
N GLY A 352 2.09 18.79 17.02
CA GLY A 352 2.48 19.72 18.08
C GLY A 352 4.01 19.92 18.07
N ASP A 353 4.65 19.63 19.21
CA ASP A 353 6.11 19.72 19.35
C ASP A 353 6.86 18.43 18.95
N ILE A 354 6.14 17.38 18.54
CA ILE A 354 6.73 16.09 18.14
C ILE A 354 7.01 16.11 16.64
N VAL A 355 8.23 15.71 16.26
CA VAL A 355 8.61 15.52 14.85
C VAL A 355 8.97 14.06 14.62
N GLU A 356 8.20 13.39 13.77
CA GLU A 356 8.51 12.05 13.24
C GLU A 356 9.16 12.22 11.85
N THR A 357 10.22 11.47 11.58
CA THR A 357 10.89 11.45 10.26
C THR A 357 11.04 10.02 9.77
N PHE A 358 10.42 9.75 8.63
CA PHE A 358 10.44 8.46 7.96
C PHE A 358 11.30 8.56 6.71
N ARG A 359 12.33 7.73 6.62
CA ARG A 359 13.14 7.59 5.40
C ARG A 359 12.62 6.40 4.63
N TYR A 360 12.48 6.54 3.31
CA TYR A 360 12.00 5.47 2.44
C TYR A 360 12.81 5.41 1.14
N ALA A 361 12.75 4.26 0.46
CA ALA A 361 13.36 4.11 -0.86
C ALA A 361 12.47 4.76 -1.93
N THR A 362 12.95 5.80 -2.59
CA THR A 362 12.20 6.59 -3.60
C THR A 362 11.72 5.80 -4.83
N ASP A 363 12.25 4.59 -5.03
CA ASP A 363 11.89 3.69 -6.13
C ASP A 363 10.68 2.79 -5.83
N SER A 364 10.44 2.48 -4.55
CA SER A 364 9.46 1.49 -4.10
C SER A 364 8.57 1.93 -2.93
N GLY A 365 8.90 3.05 -2.26
CA GLY A 365 8.27 3.44 -1.01
C GLY A 365 8.67 2.56 0.18
N LEU A 366 9.62 1.63 0.04
CA LEU A 366 10.03 0.77 1.16
C LEU A 366 10.55 1.61 2.32
N LEU A 367 9.92 1.48 3.49
CA LEU A 367 10.35 2.16 4.72
C LEU A 367 11.74 1.68 5.14
N LEU A 368 12.66 2.62 5.31
CA LEU A 368 14.05 2.40 5.73
C LEU A 368 14.28 2.79 7.20
N SER A 369 13.41 3.64 7.77
CA SER A 369 13.46 3.94 9.20
C SER A 369 13.17 2.70 10.05
N PRO A 370 13.86 2.50 11.19
CA PRO A 370 13.56 1.41 12.10
C PRO A 370 12.12 1.46 12.61
N THR A 371 11.43 0.32 12.55
CA THR A 371 10.04 0.17 13.05
C THR A 371 9.93 -0.65 14.33
N MET A 372 11.03 -1.28 14.74
CA MET A 372 11.09 -2.11 15.94
C MET A 372 12.34 -1.76 16.74
N VAL A 373 12.23 -1.87 18.07
CA VAL A 373 13.40 -1.87 18.95
C VAL A 373 14.27 -3.08 18.57
N PRO A 374 15.60 -2.92 18.42
CA PRO A 374 16.48 -4.05 18.22
C PRO A 374 16.26 -5.11 19.30
N PRO A 375 16.32 -6.42 18.96
CA PRO A 375 16.15 -7.45 19.96
C PRO A 375 17.20 -7.28 21.07
N SER A 376 16.78 -7.42 22.33
CA SER A 376 17.71 -7.41 23.46
C SER A 376 18.76 -8.50 23.26
N ALA A 377 20.04 -8.15 23.44
CA ALA A 377 21.08 -9.17 23.54
C ALA A 377 20.74 -10.14 24.69
N PRO A 378 21.06 -11.44 24.56
CA PRO A 378 20.83 -12.37 25.66
C PRO A 378 21.62 -11.90 26.89
N SER A 379 20.91 -11.69 28.02
CA SER A 379 21.51 -11.20 29.27
C SER A 379 22.52 -12.18 29.89
N VAL A 380 22.51 -13.44 29.44
CA VAL A 380 23.49 -14.46 29.79
C VAL A 380 24.02 -15.03 28.48
N PRO A 381 25.34 -15.00 28.22
CA PRO A 381 25.93 -15.68 27.07
C PRO A 381 25.50 -17.15 27.09
N PRO A 382 25.11 -17.74 25.94
CA PRO A 382 24.85 -19.18 25.92
C PRO A 382 26.09 -19.91 26.46
N PRO A 383 25.92 -20.96 27.28
CA PRO A 383 27.05 -21.74 27.76
C PRO A 383 27.89 -22.13 26.55
N GLN A 384 29.18 -21.80 26.59
CA GLN A 384 30.11 -22.32 25.61
C GLN A 384 30.10 -23.83 25.78
N THR A 385 29.34 -24.53 24.94
CA THR A 385 29.56 -25.96 24.75
C THR A 385 30.99 -26.08 24.26
N GLU A 386 31.88 -26.54 25.15
CA GLU A 386 33.21 -26.99 24.77
C GLU A 386 33.05 -27.85 23.53
N ALA A 387 33.65 -27.40 22.44
CA ALA A 387 33.85 -28.24 21.28
C ALA A 387 34.58 -29.48 21.79
N ALA A 388 33.88 -30.62 21.83
CA ALA A 388 34.48 -31.91 22.08
C ALA A 388 35.68 -32.03 21.14
N ALA A 389 36.87 -32.12 21.72
CA ALA A 389 38.12 -32.30 21.01
C ALA A 389 37.99 -33.56 20.13
N GLY A 390 37.67 -33.34 18.86
CA GLY A 390 37.64 -34.36 17.83
C GLY A 390 39.05 -34.88 17.62
N GLU A 391 39.23 -36.12 18.05
CA GLU A 391 40.37 -37.00 17.86
C GLU A 391 40.94 -36.88 16.43
N ILE A 392 42.21 -36.45 16.33
CA ILE A 392 42.97 -36.42 15.08
C ILE A 392 43.33 -37.86 14.72
N VAL A 393 42.52 -38.49 13.86
CA VAL A 393 42.93 -39.73 13.18
C VAL A 393 43.85 -39.35 12.01
N ARG A 394 45.14 -39.67 12.13
CA ARG A 394 46.11 -39.57 11.03
C ARG A 394 45.95 -40.77 10.09
N PRO A 395 45.91 -40.59 8.76
CA PRO A 395 45.97 -41.71 7.82
C PRO A 395 47.41 -42.21 7.69
N TYR A 396 47.54 -43.54 7.60
CA TYR A 396 48.71 -44.25 7.08
C TYR A 396 48.72 -44.25 5.55
#